data_AF-A0A949LX46-F1
#
_entry.id   AF-A0A949LX46-F1
#
_cell.length_a   1.000
_cell.length_b   1.000
_cell.length_c   1.000
_cell.angle_alpha   90.00
_cell.angle_beta   90.00
_cell.angle_gamma   90.00
#
_symmetry.space_group_name_H-M   'P 1'
#
loop_
_entity.id
_entity.type
_entity.pdbx_description
1 polymer ?
#
loop_
_entity_poly.entity_id
_entity_poly.type
_entity_poly.pdbx_seq_one_letter_code
_entity_poly.pdbx_strand_id
1 'polypeptide(L)' 'MLMTVRARRRSCPHTSALDAHRYIGRMIKLAYLAPAVLEKLLLQRCPLAVSLKDLTAIADLPWAEQVAAAFGSSEA' A
#
# COMPACT_ATOMS: atom_id res chain seq x y z
N MET A 1 -30.04 5.95 -44.60
CA MET A 1 -29.25 6.46 -43.45
C MET A 1 -29.31 5.42 -42.34
N LEU A 2 -28.61 4.29 -42.50
CA LEU A 2 -28.57 3.23 -41.49
C LEU A 2 -27.47 3.59 -40.48
N MET A 3 -27.89 3.85 -39.25
CA MET A 3 -27.01 4.18 -38.13
C MET A 3 -26.19 2.95 -37.72
N THR A 4 -24.89 3.16 -37.77
CA THR A 4 -23.79 2.24 -37.53
C THR A 4 -23.77 1.71 -36.09
N VAL A 5 -23.57 0.40 -35.98
CA VAL A 5 -22.95 -0.37 -34.88
C VAL A 5 -22.36 0.47 -33.73
N ARG A 6 -22.82 0.24 -32.51
CA ARG A 6 -22.00 0.48 -31.30
C ARG A 6 -22.06 -0.72 -30.38
N ALA A 7 -21.19 -1.68 -30.66
CA ALA A 7 -20.79 -2.70 -29.71
C ALA A 7 -20.20 -2.02 -28.46
N ARG A 8 -20.99 -1.91 -27.37
CA ARG A 8 -20.44 -1.58 -26.07
C ARG A 8 -19.63 -2.78 -25.60
N ARG A 9 -18.32 -2.56 -25.52
CA ARG A 9 -17.29 -3.50 -25.11
C ARG A 9 -17.73 -4.22 -23.83
N ARG A 10 -17.71 -5.55 -23.88
CA ARG A 10 -17.79 -6.43 -22.72
C ARG A 10 -16.65 -6.05 -21.77
N SER A 11 -16.99 -5.64 -20.55
CA SER A 11 -16.03 -5.55 -19.45
C SER A 11 -15.58 -6.97 -19.10
N CYS A 12 -14.32 -7.27 -19.33
CA CYS A 12 -13.71 -8.55 -18.97
C CYS A 12 -13.49 -8.62 -17.44
N PRO A 13 -13.84 -9.71 -16.74
CA PRO A 13 -13.68 -9.83 -15.28
C PRO A 13 -12.34 -10.47 -14.84
N HIS A 14 -11.31 -10.52 -15.68
CA HIS A 14 -10.10 -11.30 -15.41
C HIS A 14 -8.96 -10.61 -14.62
N THR A 15 -9.12 -9.35 -14.19
CA THR A 15 -8.02 -8.59 -13.54
C THR A 15 -7.95 -8.75 -12.02
N SER A 16 -9.02 -9.22 -11.36
CA SER A 16 -9.11 -9.24 -9.89
C SER A 16 -8.10 -10.19 -9.21
N ALA A 17 -7.67 -11.26 -9.88
CA ALA A 17 -6.72 -12.21 -9.31
C ALA A 17 -5.28 -11.66 -9.24
N LEU A 18 -4.85 -10.86 -10.23
CA LEU A 18 -3.54 -10.19 -10.20
C LEU A 18 -3.53 -9.05 -9.17
N ASP A 19 -4.67 -8.37 -9.00
CA ASP A 19 -4.84 -7.34 -7.98
C ASP A 19 -4.78 -7.93 -6.57
N ALA A 20 -5.40 -9.10 -6.34
CA ALA A 20 -5.31 -9.82 -5.07
C ALA A 20 -3.86 -10.22 -4.75
N HIS A 21 -3.10 -10.76 -5.71
CA HIS A 21 -1.69 -11.10 -5.49
C HIS A 21 -0.83 -9.88 -5.15
N ARG A 22 -1.06 -8.75 -5.84
CA ARG A 22 -0.34 -7.50 -5.54
C ARG A 22 -0.71 -6.95 -4.16
N TYR A 23 -1.98 -7.04 -3.78
CA TYR A 23 -2.45 -6.61 -2.47
C TYR A 23 -1.90 -7.50 -1.34
N ILE A 24 -1.99 -8.82 -1.49
CA ILE A 24 -1.46 -9.79 -0.52
C ILE A 24 0.05 -9.62 -0.38
N GLY A 25 0.79 -9.45 -1.47
CA GLY A 25 2.24 -9.20 -1.41
C GLY A 25 2.60 -7.92 -0.63
N ARG A 26 1.80 -6.85 -0.79
CA ARG A 26 1.95 -5.63 0.01
C ARG A 26 1.65 -5.89 1.48
N MET A 27 0.57 -6.60 1.78
CA MET A 27 0.20 -6.94 3.17
C MET A 27 1.25 -7.79 3.87
N ILE A 28 1.83 -8.78 3.18
CA ILE A 28 2.91 -9.61 3.71
C ILE A 28 4.15 -8.75 3.98
N LYS A 29 4.52 -7.83 3.08
CA LYS A 29 5.63 -6.90 3.32
C LYS A 29 5.44 -6.04 4.57
N LEU A 30 4.20 -5.64 4.87
CA LEU A 30 3.90 -4.88 6.09
C LEU A 30 4.08 -5.70 7.38
N ALA A 31 4.01 -7.03 7.31
CA ALA A 31 4.32 -7.88 8.46
C ALA A 31 5.82 -7.91 8.79
N TYR A 32 6.69 -7.54 7.83
CA TYR A 32 8.15 -7.43 8.02
C TYR A 32 8.61 -6.02 8.39
N LEU A 33 7.67 -5.10 8.61
CA LEU A 33 7.96 -3.75 9.06
C LEU A 33 8.59 -3.76 10.46
N ALA A 34 9.48 -2.81 10.73
CA ALA A 34 10.18 -2.74 12.00
C ALA A 34 9.18 -2.67 13.17
N PRO A 35 9.45 -3.39 14.28
CA PRO A 35 8.54 -3.46 15.42
C PRO A 35 8.24 -2.08 16.01
N ALA A 36 9.20 -1.15 15.99
CA ALA A 36 9.00 0.23 16.43
C ALA A 36 7.95 0.99 15.60
N VAL A 37 7.87 0.72 14.29
CA VAL A 37 6.86 1.34 13.42
C VAL A 37 5.48 0.75 13.71
N LEU A 38 5.41 -0.57 13.88
CA LEU A 38 4.18 -1.27 14.27
C LEU A 38 3.69 -0.82 15.66
N GLU A 39 4.59 -0.57 16.60
CA GLU A 39 4.27 -0.08 17.93
C GLU A 39 3.62 1.31 17.88
N LYS A 40 4.22 2.26 17.14
CA LYS A 40 3.64 3.59 16.93
C LYS A 40 2.27 3.52 16.22
N LEU A 41 2.11 2.59 15.26
CA LEU A 41 0.86 2.38 14.54
C LEU A 41 -0.25 1.76 15.42
N LEU A 42 0.07 0.68 16.13
CA LEU A 42 -0.91 -0.17 16.80
C LEU A 42 -1.18 0.27 18.25
N LEU A 43 -0.12 0.63 18.98
CA LEU A 43 -0.23 1.05 20.38
C LEU A 43 -0.49 2.56 20.49
N GLN A 44 0.27 3.37 19.75
CA GLN A 44 0.15 4.84 19.84
C GLN A 44 -0.90 5.42 18.88
N ARG A 45 -1.45 4.61 17.96
CA ARG A 45 -2.41 5.03 16.92
C ARG A 45 -1.94 6.30 16.17
N CYS A 46 -0.63 6.41 15.97
CA CYS A 46 -0.05 7.57 15.32
C CYS A 46 -0.42 7.55 13.83
N PRO A 47 -0.99 8.63 13.28
CA PRO A 47 -1.33 8.68 11.86
C PRO A 47 -0.05 8.60 11.02
N LEU A 48 -0.09 7.78 9.97
CA LEU A 48 1.01 7.70 9.01
C LEU A 48 1.09 9.01 8.23
N ALA A 49 2.30 9.55 8.09
CA ALA A 49 2.55 10.70 7.23
C ALA A 49 2.60 10.31 5.74
N VAL A 50 2.59 9.01 5.44
CA VAL A 50 2.83 8.42 4.12
C VAL A 50 1.69 7.49 3.69
N SER A 51 1.59 7.26 2.38
CA SER A 51 0.59 6.33 1.84
C SER A 51 0.99 4.86 2.08
N LEU A 52 0.01 3.93 2.02
CA LEU A 52 0.28 2.49 2.12
C LEU A 52 1.27 1.99 1.06
N LYS A 53 1.28 2.61 -0.12
CA LYS A 53 2.22 2.28 -1.19
C LYS A 53 3.65 2.66 -0.78
N ASP A 54 3.82 3.84 -0.20
CA ASP A 54 5.14 4.31 0.23
C ASP A 54 5.61 3.53 1.46
N LEU A 55 4.68 3.12 2.33
CA LEU A 55 4.98 2.23 3.46
C LEU A 55 5.56 0.89 3.01
N THR A 56 5.10 0.34 1.88
CA THR A 56 5.69 -0.89 1.32
C THR A 56 7.08 -0.69 0.74
N ALA A 57 7.45 0.53 0.35
CA ALA A 57 8.82 0.87 -0.03
C ALA A 57 9.71 1.12 1.20
N ILE A 58 9.16 1.69 2.27
CA ILE A 58 9.85 1.86 3.56
C ILE A 58 10.15 0.52 4.20
N ALA A 59 9.29 -0.49 4.02
CA ALA A 59 9.55 -1.85 4.48
C ALA A 59 10.82 -2.48 3.86
N ASP A 60 11.29 -1.98 2.72
CA ASP A 60 12.54 -2.42 2.08
C ASP A 60 13.78 -1.69 2.64
N LEU A 61 13.63 -0.65 3.48
CA LEU A 61 14.73 0.08 4.14
C LEU A 61 15.23 -0.64 5.41
N PRO A 62 16.46 -0.36 5.89
CA PRO A 62 16.94 -0.83 7.18
C PRO A 62 16.02 -0.38 8.33
N TRP A 63 15.77 -1.26 9.31
CA TRP A 63 14.83 -1.00 10.42
C TRP A 63 15.10 0.32 11.17
N ALA A 64 16.37 0.72 11.30
CA ALA A 64 16.75 1.96 11.95
C ALA A 64 16.21 3.22 11.25
N GLU A 65 15.96 3.15 9.94
CA GLU A 65 15.51 4.28 9.12
C GLU A 65 13.99 4.29 8.90
N GLN A 66 13.32 3.16 9.14
CA GLN A 66 11.89 3.00 8.83
C GLN A 66 10.99 3.93 9.64
N VAL A 67 11.31 4.18 10.92
CA VAL A 67 10.48 5.03 11.80
C VAL A 67 10.49 6.48 11.32
N ALA A 68 11.67 7.02 11.02
CA ALA A 68 11.82 8.38 10.50
C ALA A 68 11.14 8.53 9.13
N ALA A 69 11.23 7.50 8.26
CA ALA A 69 10.61 7.52 6.95
C ALA A 69 9.07 7.39 7.00
N ALA A 70 8.50 6.64 7.96
CA ALA A 70 7.06 6.37 8.05
C ALA A 70 6.25 7.51 8.70
N PHE A 71 6.81 8.17 9.71
CA PHE A 71 6.13 9.22 10.48
C PHE A 71 6.69 10.63 10.24
N GLY A 72 7.83 10.74 9.55
CA GLY A 72 8.56 12.00 9.39
C GLY A 72 9.24 12.43 10.69
N SER A 73 10.17 13.39 10.60
CA SER A 73 10.83 14.01 11.77
C SER A 73 9.90 14.90 12.62
N SER A 74 8.58 14.69 12.56
CA SER A 74 7.60 15.46 13.35
C SER A 74 7.49 14.89 14.76
N GLU A 75 8.61 14.82 15.46
CA GLU A 75 8.63 14.82 16.92
C GLU A 75 9.18 16.21 17.31
N ALA A 76 8.26 17.16 17.42
CA ALA A 76 8.45 18.50 17.98
C ALA A 76 7.27 18.78 18.91
#